data_AF-A0A7Y6GDT5-F1
#
_entry.id   AF-A0A7Y6GDT5-F1
#
_cell.length_a   1.000
_cell.length_b   1.000
_cell.length_c   1.000
_cell.angle_alpha   90.00
_cell.angle_beta   90.00
_cell.angle_gamma   90.00
#
_symmetry.space_group_name_H-M   'P 1'
#
loop_
_entity.id
_entity.type
_entity.pdbx_description
1 polymer ?
#
loop_
_entity_poly.entity_id
_entity_poly.type
_entity_poly.pdbx_seq_one_letter_code
_entity_poly.pdbx_strand_id
1 'polypeptide(L)'
;MGVDAVPYDCVPSDGVPVTTTAATAFLTADARAQATTDPAQDFHDPYAARFAALCPPAIHGITRHTAGTAVVMARTVLVDRLLAELFAHGGVEACVNLGAGFDARPYRMDWPQHCRVIEIDSAPVLDLKDRLLPPADCTAPLERLRGDLRDAETMVDLLMSRTAGRRCVVLAEGLLTYLSHDAVGALAAAVARLGTGTSWICDVLSVPSAESLARASRIAGTPLEMRGLADLEAFETAGWRCERIEPLPGTRWVAAPRGRVAPASRQLPDSVLRLSQY
;
A
#
# COMPACT_ATOMS: atom_id res chain seq x y z
N MET A 1 19.55 11.93 28.25
CA MET A 1 19.00 11.11 29.35
C MET A 1 17.59 11.61 29.60
N GLY A 2 16.50 10.89 29.36
CA GLY A 2 16.32 9.56 28.79
C GLY A 2 15.07 9.60 27.89
N VAL A 3 15.14 8.88 26.76
CA VAL A 3 14.00 8.59 25.91
C VAL A 3 13.49 7.23 26.35
N ASP A 4 12.60 7.22 27.35
CA ASP A 4 11.98 5.99 27.86
C ASP A 4 10.53 5.86 27.41
N ALA A 5 10.27 4.67 26.87
CA ALA A 5 9.01 3.97 26.67
C ALA A 5 8.06 4.46 25.57
N VAL A 6 8.04 3.73 24.45
CA VAL A 6 6.83 3.49 23.66
C VAL A 6 6.31 2.11 24.05
N PRO A 7 5.34 1.96 24.98
CA PRO A 7 4.79 0.66 25.31
C PRO A 7 3.39 0.54 24.70
N TYR A 8 3.24 -0.22 23.62
CA TYR A 8 1.98 -0.92 23.35
C TYR A 8 2.27 -2.22 22.60
N ASP A 9 2.83 -3.19 23.33
CA ASP A 9 2.63 -4.60 23.02
C ASP A 9 1.23 -4.98 23.52
N CYS A 10 0.22 -4.77 22.68
CA CYS A 10 -1.08 -5.43 22.88
C CYS A 10 -0.88 -6.90 22.53
N VAL A 11 -0.53 -7.72 23.53
CA VAL A 11 -0.48 -9.18 23.44
C VAL A 11 -1.92 -9.71 23.34
N PRO A 12 -2.38 -10.27 22.21
CA PRO A 12 -3.57 -11.11 22.21
C PRO A 12 -3.18 -12.45 22.87
N SER A 13 -4.17 -13.19 23.35
CA SER A 13 -4.01 -14.50 24.03
C SER A 13 -3.19 -15.56 23.27
N ASP A 14 -2.80 -15.29 22.01
CA ASP A 14 -2.05 -16.17 21.12
C ASP A 14 -0.66 -15.62 20.71
N GLY A 15 -0.15 -14.58 21.39
CA GLY A 15 1.31 -14.32 21.46
C GLY A 15 1.99 -13.62 20.27
N VAL A 16 1.27 -12.94 19.38
CA VAL A 16 1.90 -12.09 18.33
C VAL A 16 1.79 -10.61 18.73
N PRO A 17 2.90 -9.89 18.96
CA PRO A 17 2.86 -8.45 19.19
C PRO A 17 2.30 -7.72 17.96
N VAL A 18 1.18 -7.02 18.12
CA VAL A 18 0.61 -6.19 17.05
C VAL A 18 1.38 -4.86 17.02
N THR A 19 2.31 -4.72 16.08
CA THR A 19 2.97 -3.43 15.83
C THR A 19 1.96 -2.42 15.27
N THR A 20 2.23 -1.11 15.40
CA THR A 20 1.37 -0.04 14.86
C THR A 20 1.15 -0.14 13.35
N THR A 21 2.11 -0.69 12.59
CA THR A 21 1.97 -0.96 11.15
C THR A 21 1.02 -2.14 10.87
N ALA A 22 1.03 -3.18 11.70
CA ALA A 22 0.08 -4.29 11.58
C ALA A 22 -1.36 -3.85 11.87
N ALA A 23 -1.56 -2.81 12.70
CA ALA A 23 -2.88 -2.28 13.01
C ALA A 23 -3.62 -1.76 11.78
N THR A 24 -2.94 -1.04 10.88
CA THR A 24 -3.61 -0.50 9.69
C THR A 24 -3.89 -1.55 8.63
N ALA A 25 -3.10 -2.64 8.57
CA ALA A 25 -3.43 -3.82 7.78
C ALA A 25 -4.78 -4.42 8.20
N PHE A 26 -5.04 -4.55 9.52
CA PHE A 26 -6.35 -4.99 10.03
C PHE A 26 -7.48 -4.03 9.66
N LEU A 27 -7.28 -2.71 9.78
CA LEU A 27 -8.29 -1.71 9.39
C LEU A 27 -8.71 -1.88 7.93
N THR A 28 -7.73 -2.07 7.04
CA THR A 28 -8.04 -2.21 5.61
C THR A 28 -8.72 -3.54 5.30
N ALA A 29 -8.35 -4.62 6.00
CA ALA A 29 -9.03 -5.89 5.86
C ALA A 29 -10.48 -5.84 6.37
N ASP A 30 -10.74 -5.18 7.50
CA ASP A 30 -12.10 -4.97 8.03
C ASP A 30 -12.97 -4.19 7.04
N ALA A 31 -12.44 -3.10 6.47
CA ALA A 31 -13.13 -2.34 5.42
C ALA A 31 -13.50 -3.21 4.21
N ARG A 32 -12.55 -4.04 3.71
CA ARG A 32 -12.80 -4.97 2.60
C ARG A 32 -13.80 -6.07 2.97
N ALA A 33 -13.78 -6.56 4.20
CA ALA A 33 -14.73 -7.56 4.69
C ALA A 33 -16.16 -6.99 4.74
N GLN A 34 -16.33 -5.78 5.25
CA GLN A 34 -17.62 -5.07 5.27
C GLN A 34 -18.14 -4.86 3.85
N ALA A 35 -17.30 -4.32 2.96
CA ALA A 35 -17.67 -4.07 1.57
C ALA A 35 -18.06 -5.37 0.81
N THR A 36 -17.39 -6.48 1.10
CA THR A 36 -17.71 -7.80 0.50
C THR A 36 -19.11 -8.29 0.84
N THR A 37 -19.64 -7.90 2.00
CA THR A 37 -20.99 -8.27 2.46
C THR A 37 -22.06 -7.24 2.11
N ASP A 38 -21.68 -6.06 1.62
CA ASP A 38 -22.59 -4.99 1.26
C ASP A 38 -23.11 -5.20 -0.17
N PRO A 39 -24.41 -5.50 -0.37
CA PRO A 39 -24.97 -5.72 -1.69
C PRO A 39 -24.96 -4.47 -2.59
N ALA A 40 -24.69 -3.28 -2.03
CA ALA A 40 -24.55 -2.06 -2.80
C ALA A 40 -23.13 -1.85 -3.37
N GLN A 41 -22.14 -2.65 -2.95
CA GLN A 41 -20.76 -2.57 -3.43
C GLN A 41 -20.49 -3.63 -4.50
N ASP A 42 -19.94 -3.22 -5.64
CA ASP A 42 -19.40 -4.15 -6.64
C ASP A 42 -17.94 -4.51 -6.27
N PHE A 43 -17.78 -5.18 -5.13
CA PHE A 43 -16.49 -5.59 -4.59
C PHE A 43 -16.58 -6.93 -3.88
N HIS A 44 -15.61 -7.82 -4.10
CA HIS A 44 -15.57 -9.12 -3.45
C HIS A 44 -14.15 -9.53 -3.05
N ASP A 45 -13.88 -9.56 -1.75
CA ASP A 45 -12.68 -10.13 -1.14
C ASP A 45 -13.10 -11.22 -0.13
N PRO A 46 -13.17 -12.50 -0.55
CA PRO A 46 -13.65 -13.57 0.31
C PRO A 46 -12.66 -13.93 1.43
N TYR A 47 -11.45 -13.34 1.43
CA TYR A 47 -10.40 -13.63 2.39
C TYR A 47 -10.29 -12.57 3.47
N ALA A 48 -10.73 -11.33 3.19
CA ALA A 48 -10.66 -10.20 4.12
C ALA A 48 -11.24 -10.51 5.52
N ALA A 49 -12.36 -11.23 5.58
CA ALA A 49 -13.03 -11.59 6.83
C ALA A 49 -12.14 -12.44 7.77
N ARG A 50 -11.21 -13.24 7.23
CA ARG A 50 -10.28 -14.06 8.02
C ARG A 50 -9.36 -13.19 8.88
N PHE A 51 -8.94 -12.05 8.34
CA PHE A 51 -8.08 -11.09 9.03
C PHE A 51 -8.90 -10.14 9.90
N ALA A 52 -10.05 -9.65 9.40
CA ALA A 52 -10.94 -8.77 10.14
C ALA A 52 -11.38 -9.38 11.48
N ALA A 53 -11.64 -10.70 11.51
CA ALA A 53 -12.01 -11.43 12.72
C ALA A 53 -10.94 -11.39 13.84
N LEU A 54 -9.68 -11.11 13.49
CA LEU A 54 -8.56 -10.98 14.44
C LEU A 54 -8.20 -9.52 14.74
N CYS A 55 -8.95 -8.55 14.18
CA CYS A 55 -8.71 -7.13 14.41
C CYS A 55 -8.84 -6.79 15.90
N PRO A 56 -7.79 -6.25 16.56
CA PRO A 56 -7.89 -5.94 17.98
C PRO A 56 -8.96 -4.87 18.26
N PRO A 57 -9.71 -4.96 19.38
CA PRO A 57 -10.76 -3.98 19.72
C PRO A 57 -10.27 -2.52 19.75
N ALA A 58 -9.03 -2.29 20.17
CA ALA A 58 -8.41 -0.96 20.18
C ALA A 58 -8.31 -0.34 18.77
N ILE A 59 -8.16 -1.17 17.73
CA ILE A 59 -7.98 -0.74 16.35
C ILE A 59 -9.33 -0.31 15.72
N HIS A 60 -10.45 -0.93 16.12
CA HIS A 60 -11.80 -0.48 15.72
C HIS A 60 -12.15 0.96 16.17
N GLY A 61 -11.40 1.54 17.12
CA GLY A 61 -11.52 2.96 17.48
C GLY A 61 -11.02 3.89 16.36
N ILE A 62 -10.04 3.46 15.57
CA ILE A 62 -9.40 4.26 14.52
C ILE A 62 -10.32 4.36 13.29
N THR A 63 -11.00 3.29 12.88
CA THR A 63 -11.93 3.30 11.72
C THR A 63 -13.04 4.33 11.88
N ARG A 64 -13.56 4.51 13.11
CA ARG A 64 -14.66 5.44 13.42
C ARG A 64 -14.28 6.92 13.31
N HIS A 65 -12.99 7.25 13.33
CA HIS A 65 -12.50 8.63 13.45
C HIS A 65 -11.52 9.06 12.35
N THR A 66 -11.15 8.15 11.43
CA THR A 66 -10.28 8.45 10.28
C THR A 66 -11.10 8.56 8.98
N ALA A 67 -10.47 8.77 7.82
CA ALA A 67 -11.09 9.02 6.50
C ALA A 67 -12.06 7.92 5.99
N GLY A 68 -12.36 6.92 6.81
CA GLY A 68 -13.51 6.05 6.67
C GLY A 68 -13.30 4.94 5.66
N THR A 69 -13.99 3.83 5.86
CA THR A 69 -14.10 2.68 4.95
C THR A 69 -14.19 3.09 3.47
N ALA A 70 -14.85 4.21 3.16
CA ALA A 70 -14.97 4.75 1.80
C ALA A 70 -13.63 5.05 1.11
N VAL A 71 -12.66 5.68 1.79
CA VAL A 71 -11.35 5.99 1.19
C VAL A 71 -10.54 4.71 0.99
N VAL A 72 -10.57 3.79 1.95
CA VAL A 72 -9.92 2.47 1.83
C VAL A 72 -10.48 1.69 0.64
N MET A 73 -11.81 1.66 0.50
CA MET A 73 -12.47 0.94 -0.58
C MET A 73 -12.22 1.59 -1.94
N ALA A 74 -12.33 2.92 -2.04
CA ALA A 74 -12.02 3.62 -3.27
C ALA A 74 -10.56 3.38 -3.71
N ARG A 75 -9.61 3.44 -2.77
CA ARG A 75 -8.21 3.10 -3.04
C ARG A 75 -8.06 1.66 -3.51
N THR A 76 -8.68 0.70 -2.82
CA THR A 76 -8.61 -0.73 -3.17
C THR A 76 -9.09 -0.95 -4.61
N VAL A 77 -10.27 -0.43 -4.95
CA VAL A 77 -10.88 -0.57 -6.29
C VAL A 77 -10.06 0.15 -7.37
N LEU A 78 -9.52 1.33 -7.08
CA LEU A 78 -8.66 2.06 -8.02
C LEU A 78 -7.38 1.29 -8.33
N VAL A 79 -6.72 0.74 -7.31
CA VAL A 79 -5.51 -0.09 -7.49
C VAL A 79 -5.84 -1.36 -8.28
N ASP A 80 -6.94 -2.05 -7.96
CA ASP A 80 -7.40 -3.23 -8.72
C ASP A 80 -7.61 -2.92 -10.19
N ARG A 81 -8.29 -1.81 -10.49
CA ARG A 81 -8.56 -1.36 -11.86
C ARG A 81 -7.26 -1.04 -12.60
N LEU A 82 -6.36 -0.27 -12.00
CA LEU A 82 -5.08 0.09 -12.62
C LEU A 82 -4.21 -1.14 -12.89
N LEU A 83 -4.23 -2.12 -11.98
CA LEU A 83 -3.53 -3.38 -12.14
C LEU A 83 -4.13 -4.22 -13.28
N ALA A 84 -5.45 -4.32 -13.35
CA ALA A 84 -6.15 -5.00 -14.44
C ALA A 84 -5.89 -4.34 -15.81
N GLU A 85 -5.85 -3.00 -15.87
CA GLU A 85 -5.45 -2.26 -17.08
C GLU A 85 -4.03 -2.64 -17.53
N LEU A 86 -3.07 -2.73 -16.60
CA LEU A 86 -1.71 -3.15 -16.92
C LEU A 86 -1.64 -4.59 -17.45
N PHE A 87 -2.41 -5.51 -16.86
CA PHE A 87 -2.48 -6.89 -17.34
C PHE A 87 -3.11 -6.98 -18.74
N ALA A 88 -4.15 -6.19 -19.02
CA ALA A 88 -4.81 -6.14 -20.32
C ALA A 88 -3.90 -5.59 -21.44
N HIS A 89 -3.02 -4.63 -21.12
CA HIS A 89 -1.99 -4.16 -22.05
C HIS A 89 -0.86 -5.18 -22.27
N GLY A 90 -0.75 -6.17 -21.39
CA GLY A 90 0.19 -7.27 -21.47
C GLY A 90 1.61 -6.91 -21.06
N GLY A 91 2.40 -7.95 -20.82
CA GLY A 91 3.84 -7.82 -20.63
C GLY A 91 4.32 -7.59 -19.20
N VAL A 92 3.42 -7.51 -18.21
CA VAL A 92 3.80 -7.59 -16.80
C VAL A 92 4.17 -9.04 -16.46
N GLU A 93 5.41 -9.24 -16.04
CA GLU A 93 5.96 -10.57 -15.75
C GLU A 93 6.17 -10.80 -14.24
N ALA A 94 6.19 -9.72 -13.46
CA ALA A 94 6.20 -9.78 -12.01
C ALA A 94 5.41 -8.63 -11.39
N CYS A 95 4.66 -8.92 -10.33
CA CYS A 95 4.08 -7.92 -9.44
C CYS A 95 4.79 -7.96 -8.10
N VAL A 96 5.37 -6.84 -7.69
CA VAL A 96 5.99 -6.67 -6.37
C VAL A 96 5.05 -5.86 -5.50
N ASN A 97 4.55 -6.43 -4.41
CA ASN A 97 3.69 -5.75 -3.45
C ASN A 97 4.50 -5.37 -2.20
N LEU A 98 4.82 -4.08 -2.08
CA LEU A 98 5.57 -3.51 -0.97
C LEU A 98 4.63 -3.16 0.18
N GLY A 99 4.86 -3.74 1.35
CA GLY A 99 3.97 -3.55 2.51
C GLY A 99 2.67 -4.31 2.29
N ALA A 100 2.79 -5.57 1.83
CA ALA A 100 1.66 -6.34 1.34
C ALA A 100 0.53 -6.54 2.38
N GLY A 101 0.81 -6.38 3.68
CA GLY A 101 -0.20 -6.43 4.73
C GLY A 101 -1.11 -7.65 4.59
N PHE A 102 -2.42 -7.42 4.69
CA PHE A 102 -3.45 -8.44 4.44
C PHE A 102 -4.12 -8.30 3.08
N ASP A 103 -3.39 -7.78 2.09
CA ASP A 103 -3.83 -7.76 0.69
C ASP A 103 -4.07 -9.19 0.17
N ALA A 104 -5.26 -9.45 -0.35
CA ALA A 104 -5.65 -10.75 -0.90
C ALA A 104 -5.69 -10.79 -2.44
N ARG A 105 -5.23 -9.73 -3.14
CA ARG A 105 -5.16 -9.68 -4.61
C ARG A 105 -4.55 -10.91 -5.27
N PRO A 106 -3.46 -11.53 -4.77
CA PRO A 106 -2.92 -12.76 -5.37
C PRO A 106 -3.96 -13.89 -5.48
N TYR A 107 -4.95 -13.91 -4.57
CA TYR A 107 -5.94 -14.99 -4.42
C TYR A 107 -7.32 -14.66 -4.99
N ARG A 108 -7.65 -13.37 -5.16
CA ARG A 108 -8.99 -12.93 -5.58
C ARG A 108 -9.05 -12.29 -6.97
N MET A 109 -7.91 -11.86 -7.53
CA MET A 109 -7.84 -11.29 -8.87
C MET A 109 -7.41 -12.33 -9.89
N ASP A 110 -7.76 -12.10 -11.16
CA ASP A 110 -7.24 -12.88 -12.28
C ASP A 110 -5.83 -12.41 -12.63
N TRP A 111 -4.86 -13.32 -12.53
CA TRP A 111 -3.46 -13.06 -12.84
C TRP A 111 -3.05 -13.66 -14.18
N PRO A 112 -2.24 -12.97 -15.01
CA PRO A 112 -1.61 -13.61 -16.15
C PRO A 112 -0.79 -14.82 -15.71
N GLN A 113 -0.92 -15.96 -16.38
CA GLN A 113 -0.28 -17.23 -15.97
C GLN A 113 1.25 -17.14 -15.79
N HIS A 114 1.91 -16.23 -16.51
CA HIS A 114 3.34 -16.00 -16.46
C HIS A 114 3.76 -14.93 -15.43
N CYS A 115 2.80 -14.17 -14.88
CA CYS A 115 3.06 -13.13 -13.91
C CYS A 115 3.22 -13.75 -12.53
N ARG A 116 4.40 -13.57 -11.92
CA ARG A 116 4.65 -13.99 -10.55
C ARG A 116 4.34 -12.87 -9.59
N VAL A 117 3.86 -13.20 -8.40
CA VAL A 117 3.56 -12.22 -7.36
C VAL A 117 4.59 -12.36 -6.24
N ILE A 118 5.20 -11.25 -5.87
CA ILE A 118 6.20 -11.17 -4.81
C ILE A 118 5.64 -10.21 -3.77
N GLU A 119 5.33 -10.71 -2.59
CA GLU A 119 4.91 -9.89 -1.45
C GLU A 119 6.09 -9.67 -0.51
N ILE A 120 6.30 -8.44 -0.07
CA ILE A 120 7.29 -8.12 0.95
C ILE A 120 6.66 -7.32 2.09
N ASP A 121 6.91 -7.77 3.30
CA ASP A 121 6.49 -7.13 4.54
C ASP A 121 7.34 -7.67 5.70
N SER A 122 7.10 -7.15 6.90
CA SER A 122 7.68 -7.64 8.13
C SER A 122 7.32 -9.11 8.42
N ALA A 123 8.21 -9.82 9.10
CA ALA A 123 8.00 -11.21 9.45
C ALA A 123 6.69 -11.47 10.22
N PRO A 124 6.32 -10.70 11.27
CA PRO A 124 5.07 -10.94 12.01
C PRO A 124 3.81 -10.86 11.13
N VAL A 125 3.78 -9.91 10.18
CA VAL A 125 2.64 -9.74 9.25
C VAL A 125 2.56 -10.92 8.30
N LEU A 126 3.67 -11.28 7.64
CA LEU A 126 3.68 -12.39 6.68
C LEU A 126 3.48 -13.75 7.35
N ASP A 127 3.95 -13.95 8.58
CA ASP A 127 3.74 -15.20 9.30
C ASP A 127 2.27 -15.40 9.67
N LEU A 128 1.55 -14.32 10.03
CA LEU A 128 0.09 -14.39 10.21
C LEU A 128 -0.61 -14.65 8.87
N LYS A 129 -0.18 -13.98 7.80
CA LYS A 129 -0.73 -14.16 6.46
C LYS A 129 -0.52 -15.57 5.92
N ASP A 130 0.64 -16.18 6.16
CA ASP A 130 0.95 -17.56 5.79
C ASP A 130 0.02 -18.56 6.49
N ARG A 131 -0.34 -18.31 7.75
CA ARG A 131 -1.28 -19.18 8.49
C ARG A 131 -2.72 -19.09 7.98
N LEU A 132 -3.18 -17.89 7.62
CA LEU A 132 -4.58 -17.66 7.24
C LEU A 132 -4.86 -17.74 5.74
N LEU A 133 -3.83 -17.51 4.94
CA LEU A 133 -3.88 -17.45 3.49
C LEU A 133 -2.56 -18.00 2.91
N PRO A 134 -2.35 -19.32 2.95
CA PRO A 134 -1.09 -19.95 2.54
C PRO A 134 -0.81 -19.77 1.04
N PRO A 135 0.45 -19.54 0.61
CA PRO A 135 0.78 -19.43 -0.81
C PRO A 135 0.39 -20.65 -1.67
N ALA A 136 0.27 -21.83 -1.06
CA ALA A 136 -0.16 -23.05 -1.75
C ALA A 136 -1.62 -23.00 -2.23
N ASP A 137 -2.45 -22.14 -1.64
CA ASP A 137 -3.84 -21.93 -2.05
C ASP A 137 -3.97 -20.86 -3.16
N CYS A 138 -2.85 -20.23 -3.54
CA CYS A 138 -2.81 -19.17 -4.55
C CYS A 138 -2.68 -19.77 -5.96
N THR A 139 -3.51 -19.31 -6.90
CA THR A 139 -3.40 -19.72 -8.30
C THR A 139 -2.26 -19.02 -9.02
N ALA A 140 -1.93 -17.79 -8.62
CA ALA A 140 -0.75 -17.08 -9.09
C ALA A 140 0.53 -17.63 -8.42
N PRO A 141 1.69 -17.69 -9.11
CA PRO A 141 2.95 -18.07 -8.48
C PRO A 141 3.37 -17.01 -7.44
N LEU A 142 3.07 -17.27 -6.17
CA LEU A 142 3.27 -16.33 -5.07
C LEU A 142 4.51 -16.67 -4.23
N GLU A 143 5.39 -15.69 -4.04
CA GLU A 143 6.52 -15.72 -3.12
C GLU A 143 6.35 -14.63 -2.06
N ARG A 144 6.66 -14.96 -0.80
CA ARG A 144 6.62 -14.03 0.34
C ARG A 144 8.02 -13.84 0.91
N LEU A 145 8.47 -12.59 0.92
CA LEU A 145 9.79 -12.18 1.36
C LEU A 145 9.67 -11.38 2.66
N ARG A 146 10.36 -11.81 3.71
CA ARG A 146 10.40 -11.05 4.96
C ARG A 146 11.47 -9.98 4.83
N GLY A 147 11.08 -8.71 4.97
CA GLY A 147 12.00 -7.59 4.84
C GLY A 147 11.51 -6.34 5.54
N ASP A 148 12.45 -5.46 5.90
CA ASP A 148 12.16 -4.14 6.43
C ASP A 148 12.19 -3.12 5.30
N LEU A 149 11.04 -2.51 5.00
CA LEU A 149 10.90 -1.54 3.91
C LEU A 149 11.58 -0.20 4.21
N ARG A 150 12.03 0.03 5.46
CA ARG A 150 12.85 1.19 5.84
C ARG A 150 14.29 1.05 5.35
N ASP A 151 14.74 -0.18 5.11
CA ASP A 151 16.01 -0.48 4.48
C ASP A 151 15.79 -0.74 2.98
N ALA A 152 15.62 0.36 2.23
CA ALA A 152 15.32 0.30 0.80
C ALA A 152 16.40 -0.42 -0.02
N GLU A 153 17.67 -0.35 0.42
CA GLU A 153 18.80 -0.97 -0.28
C GLU A 153 18.78 -2.50 -0.13
N THR A 154 18.65 -3.01 1.09
CA THR A 154 18.53 -4.47 1.31
C THR A 154 17.29 -5.03 0.61
N MET A 155 16.18 -4.28 0.66
CA MET A 155 14.93 -4.66 0.00
C MET A 155 15.09 -4.76 -1.52
N VAL A 156 15.68 -3.76 -2.18
CA VAL A 156 15.83 -3.80 -3.64
C VAL A 156 16.81 -4.88 -4.09
N ASP A 157 17.91 -5.12 -3.36
CA ASP A 157 18.85 -6.18 -3.70
C ASP A 157 18.17 -7.56 -3.68
N LEU A 158 17.31 -7.79 -2.68
CA LEU A 158 16.49 -8.99 -2.61
C LEU A 158 15.54 -9.09 -3.81
N LEU A 159 14.83 -8.00 -4.14
CA LEU A 159 13.90 -7.98 -5.27
C LEU A 159 14.60 -8.18 -6.61
N MET A 160 15.74 -7.55 -6.86
CA MET A 160 16.50 -7.69 -8.11
C MET A 160 16.85 -9.14 -8.42
N SER A 161 17.24 -9.91 -7.39
CA SER A 161 17.52 -11.33 -7.53
C SER A 161 16.28 -12.16 -7.90
N ARG A 162 15.08 -11.69 -7.54
CA ARG A 162 13.80 -12.35 -7.84
C ARG A 162 13.21 -11.89 -9.15
N THR A 163 13.32 -10.62 -9.49
CA THR A 163 12.73 -10.06 -10.71
C THR A 163 13.58 -10.34 -11.94
N ALA A 164 14.91 -10.43 -11.83
CA ALA A 164 15.84 -10.84 -12.89
C ALA A 164 15.59 -10.18 -14.27
N GLY A 165 15.33 -8.87 -14.28
CA GLY A 165 15.12 -8.10 -15.52
C GLY A 165 13.71 -8.23 -16.13
N ARG A 166 12.77 -8.86 -15.43
CA ARG A 166 11.35 -8.91 -15.79
C ARG A 166 10.73 -7.52 -15.76
N ARG A 167 9.78 -7.26 -16.66
CA ARG A 167 8.93 -6.06 -16.56
C ARG A 167 8.01 -6.17 -15.35
N CYS A 168 8.24 -5.27 -14.39
CA CYS A 168 7.56 -5.29 -13.11
C CYS A 168 6.39 -4.30 -13.05
N VAL A 169 5.36 -4.65 -12.29
CA VAL A 169 4.50 -3.67 -11.63
C VAL A 169 4.81 -3.68 -10.14
N VAL A 170 5.01 -2.52 -9.55
CA VAL A 170 5.22 -2.36 -8.12
C VAL A 170 3.96 -1.77 -7.51
N LEU A 171 3.51 -2.32 -6.40
CA LEU A 171 2.41 -1.81 -5.58
C LEU A 171 3.00 -1.28 -4.28
N ALA A 172 2.57 -0.10 -3.85
CA ALA A 172 2.83 0.43 -2.52
C ALA A 172 1.53 1.07 -2.00
N GLU A 173 0.59 0.24 -1.56
CA GLU A 173 -0.70 0.68 -1.03
C GLU A 173 -0.64 0.83 0.50
N GLY A 174 -1.06 1.97 1.02
CA GLY A 174 -1.03 2.30 2.43
C GLY A 174 0.38 2.38 3.02
N LEU A 175 1.43 2.50 2.20
CA LEU A 175 2.81 2.43 2.67
C LEU A 175 3.44 3.82 2.82
N LEU A 176 3.40 4.63 1.76
CA LEU A 176 4.23 5.82 1.64
C LEU A 176 3.92 6.88 2.71
N THR A 177 2.70 6.89 3.23
CA THR A 177 2.31 7.82 4.30
C THR A 177 3.06 7.57 5.61
N TYR A 178 3.68 6.41 5.81
CA TYR A 178 4.49 6.13 7.00
C TYR A 178 5.98 6.47 6.83
N LEU A 179 6.39 6.94 5.64
CA LEU A 179 7.78 7.22 5.30
C LEU A 179 8.07 8.72 5.34
N SER A 180 9.28 9.09 5.78
CA SER A 180 9.78 10.46 5.58
C SER A 180 9.93 10.78 4.10
N HIS A 181 9.97 12.06 3.75
CA HIS A 181 10.20 12.48 2.36
C HIS A 181 11.50 11.87 1.80
N ASP A 182 12.58 11.91 2.57
CA ASP A 182 13.87 11.29 2.20
C ASP A 182 13.75 9.78 2.00
N ALA A 183 12.96 9.08 2.85
CA ALA A 183 12.73 7.65 2.71
C ALA A 183 11.86 7.32 1.48
N VAL A 184 10.91 8.18 1.10
CA VAL A 184 10.18 8.04 -0.18
C VAL A 184 11.13 8.21 -1.36
N GLY A 185 12.02 9.21 -1.32
CA GLY A 185 13.03 9.41 -2.37
C GLY A 185 13.99 8.23 -2.48
N ALA A 186 14.49 7.72 -1.35
CA ALA A 186 15.34 6.53 -1.31
C ALA A 186 14.63 5.29 -1.85
N LEU A 187 13.36 5.07 -1.44
CA LEU A 187 12.55 3.98 -1.96
C LEU A 187 12.33 4.13 -3.47
N ALA A 188 12.05 5.34 -3.96
CA ALA A 188 11.84 5.57 -5.38
C ALA A 188 13.09 5.32 -6.22
N ALA A 189 14.26 5.75 -5.74
CA ALA A 189 15.55 5.47 -6.38
C ALA A 189 15.87 3.96 -6.36
N ALA A 190 15.57 3.28 -5.25
CA ALA A 190 15.75 1.84 -5.13
C ALA A 190 14.84 1.10 -6.12
N VAL A 191 13.54 1.35 -6.12
CA VAL A 191 12.58 0.67 -7.01
C VAL A 191 12.90 0.93 -8.49
N ALA A 192 13.46 2.09 -8.85
CA ALA A 192 13.92 2.37 -10.21
C ALA A 192 15.02 1.39 -10.69
N ARG A 193 15.76 0.74 -9.79
CA ARG A 193 16.77 -0.25 -10.18
C ARG A 193 16.17 -1.54 -10.75
N LEU A 194 14.87 -1.80 -10.55
CA LEU A 194 14.18 -2.98 -11.10
C LEU A 194 14.15 -3.00 -12.64
N GLY A 195 14.31 -1.84 -13.28
CA GLY A 195 14.60 -1.73 -14.69
C GLY A 195 13.51 -1.02 -15.50
N THR A 196 13.89 -0.61 -16.71
CA THR A 196 13.03 0.14 -17.63
C THR A 196 11.76 -0.63 -17.99
N GLY A 197 10.65 0.09 -18.15
CA GLY A 197 9.33 -0.52 -18.36
C GLY A 197 8.63 -0.96 -17.08
N THR A 198 9.24 -0.75 -15.90
CA THR A 198 8.55 -0.92 -14.61
C THR A 198 7.46 0.13 -14.45
N SER A 199 6.27 -0.32 -14.03
CA SER A 199 5.18 0.54 -13.58
C SER A 199 5.11 0.54 -12.05
N TRP A 200 4.69 1.65 -11.45
CA TRP A 200 4.46 1.71 -10.00
C TRP A 200 3.09 2.32 -9.72
N ILE A 201 2.28 1.59 -8.96
CA ILE A 201 1.00 2.04 -8.42
C ILE A 201 1.17 2.25 -6.92
N CYS A 202 0.93 3.46 -6.44
CA CYS A 202 1.02 3.81 -5.03
C CYS A 202 -0.07 4.80 -4.65
N ASP A 203 -0.48 4.83 -3.39
CA ASP A 203 -1.28 5.94 -2.87
C ASP A 203 -0.43 6.94 -2.09
N VAL A 204 -0.88 8.18 -2.13
CA VAL A 204 -0.29 9.30 -1.44
C VAL A 204 -1.38 10.07 -0.73
N LEU A 205 -1.03 10.63 0.43
CA LEU A 205 -1.85 11.61 1.11
C LEU A 205 -1.26 13.00 0.88
N SER A 206 -2.14 13.98 0.74
CA SER A 206 -1.76 15.38 0.87
C SER A 206 -1.27 15.66 2.29
N VAL A 207 -0.40 16.67 2.43
CA VAL A 207 0.12 17.10 3.75
C VAL A 207 -1.02 17.40 4.74
N PRO A 208 -2.08 18.17 4.38
CA PRO A 208 -3.18 18.44 5.31
C PRO A 208 -3.96 17.18 5.73
N SER A 209 -4.19 16.24 4.82
CA SER A 209 -4.89 14.99 5.13
C SER A 209 -4.07 14.12 6.07
N ALA A 210 -2.76 13.99 5.83
CA ALA A 210 -1.88 13.22 6.71
C ALA A 210 -1.83 13.83 8.12
N GLU A 211 -1.74 15.15 8.26
CA GLU A 211 -1.78 15.83 9.56
C GLU A 211 -3.12 15.62 10.29
N SER A 212 -4.23 15.69 9.56
CA SER A 212 -5.58 15.47 10.09
C SER A 212 -5.73 14.04 10.61
N LEU A 213 -5.30 13.04 9.83
CA LEU A 213 -5.35 11.63 10.23
C LEU A 213 -4.41 11.33 11.40
N ALA A 214 -3.20 11.87 11.40
CA ALA A 214 -2.28 11.75 12.52
C ALA A 214 -2.90 12.34 13.82
N ARG A 215 -3.58 13.49 13.73
CA ARG A 215 -4.32 14.07 14.86
C ARG A 215 -5.47 13.17 15.32
N ALA A 216 -6.29 12.67 14.40
CA ALA A 216 -7.40 11.78 14.73
C ALA A 216 -6.93 10.48 15.40
N SER A 217 -5.83 9.90 14.92
CA SER A 217 -5.23 8.68 15.49
C SER A 217 -4.79 8.88 16.96
N ARG A 218 -4.20 10.04 17.28
CA ARG A 218 -3.85 10.43 18.66
C ARG A 218 -5.08 10.54 19.55
N ILE A 219 -6.16 11.15 19.05
CA ILE A 219 -7.43 11.27 19.78
C ILE A 219 -8.06 9.89 20.03
N ALA A 220 -7.95 8.98 19.06
CA ALA A 220 -8.44 7.61 19.16
C ALA A 220 -7.56 6.69 20.05
N GLY A 221 -6.47 7.21 20.63
CA GLY A 221 -5.59 6.45 21.54
C GLY A 221 -4.60 5.51 20.84
N THR A 222 -4.47 5.58 19.51
CA THR A 222 -3.47 4.81 18.74
C THR A 222 -2.69 5.78 17.85
N PRO A 223 -1.67 6.47 18.39
CA PRO A 223 -0.93 7.48 17.64
C PRO A 223 -0.22 6.87 16.43
N LEU A 224 -0.53 7.36 15.24
CA LEU A 224 0.15 7.02 13.99
C LEU A 224 1.00 8.21 13.54
N GLU A 225 2.26 7.93 13.19
CA GLU A 225 3.09 8.88 12.46
C GLU A 225 2.72 8.80 10.97
N MET A 226 1.96 9.79 10.51
CA MET A 226 1.55 9.89 9.11
C MET A 226 2.15 11.15 8.49
N ARG A 227 2.57 11.01 7.24
CA ARG A 227 3.26 12.03 6.45
C ARG A 227 2.58 12.10 5.10
N GLY A 228 2.40 13.32 4.62
CA GLY A 228 1.87 13.58 3.29
C GLY A 228 2.98 14.03 2.35
N LEU A 229 2.70 13.97 1.06
CA LEU A 229 3.57 14.50 0.02
C LEU A 229 2.97 15.79 -0.53
N ALA A 230 3.81 16.81 -0.69
CA ALA A 230 3.39 18.10 -1.23
C ALA A 230 3.30 18.06 -2.76
N ASP A 231 4.20 17.30 -3.39
CA ASP A 231 4.42 17.20 -4.83
C ASP A 231 5.00 15.82 -5.20
N LEU A 232 5.47 15.70 -6.44
CA LEU A 232 6.03 14.47 -7.02
C LEU A 232 7.57 14.47 -7.09
N GLU A 233 8.25 15.46 -6.49
CA GLU A 233 9.69 15.70 -6.69
C GLU A 233 10.54 14.47 -6.36
N ALA A 234 10.20 13.75 -5.28
CA ALA A 234 10.88 12.53 -4.86
C ALA A 234 10.84 11.42 -5.92
N PHE A 235 9.73 11.32 -6.67
CA PHE A 235 9.59 10.36 -7.76
C PHE A 235 10.31 10.83 -9.02
N GLU A 236 10.13 12.11 -9.39
CA GLU A 236 10.72 12.70 -10.60
C GLU A 236 12.25 12.67 -10.56
N THR A 237 12.84 13.01 -9.41
CA THR A 237 14.29 12.96 -9.18
C THR A 237 14.85 11.54 -9.31
N ALA A 238 14.04 10.53 -9.00
CA ALA A 238 14.39 9.12 -9.12
C ALA A 238 14.09 8.53 -10.53
N GLY A 239 13.71 9.36 -11.51
CA GLY A 239 13.46 8.93 -12.89
C GLY A 239 12.08 8.33 -13.14
N TRP A 240 11.10 8.62 -12.27
CA TRP A 240 9.71 8.23 -12.48
C TRP A 240 8.93 9.35 -13.15
N ARG A 241 8.10 8.98 -14.14
CA ARG A 241 7.11 9.86 -14.73
C ARG A 241 5.71 9.46 -14.25
N CYS A 242 4.97 10.42 -13.71
CA CYS A 242 3.57 10.21 -13.34
C CYS A 242 2.67 10.20 -14.58
N GLU A 243 2.08 9.05 -14.88
CA GLU A 243 1.18 8.83 -16.01
C GLU A 243 -0.27 9.16 -15.64
N ARG A 244 -0.67 8.88 -14.40
CA ARG A 244 -2.02 9.16 -13.89
C ARG A 244 -2.00 9.57 -12.43
N ILE A 245 -2.89 10.50 -12.10
CA ILE A 245 -3.28 10.88 -10.75
C ILE A 245 -4.79 10.61 -10.68
N GLU A 246 -5.19 9.65 -9.85
CA GLU A 246 -6.58 9.26 -9.61
C GLU A 246 -6.97 9.72 -8.20
N PRO A 247 -7.63 10.88 -8.04
CA PRO A 247 -7.94 11.43 -6.73
C PRO A 247 -8.90 10.54 -5.94
N LEU A 248 -8.64 10.40 -4.64
CA LEU A 248 -9.50 9.67 -3.70
C LEU A 248 -10.73 10.52 -3.29
N PRO A 249 -11.84 9.89 -2.87
CA PRO A 249 -13.04 10.60 -2.44
C PRO A 249 -12.76 11.65 -1.35
N GLY A 250 -13.48 12.77 -1.40
CA GLY A 250 -13.29 13.87 -0.45
C GLY A 250 -12.19 14.86 -0.83
N THR A 251 -11.41 14.58 -1.89
CA THR A 251 -10.43 15.54 -2.41
C THR A 251 -11.08 16.59 -3.31
N ARG A 252 -10.74 17.86 -3.08
CA ARG A 252 -11.05 18.95 -4.02
C ARG A 252 -9.88 19.11 -4.98
N TRP A 253 -9.96 18.49 -6.16
CA TRP A 253 -8.93 18.64 -7.19
C TRP A 253 -9.52 18.97 -8.56
N VAL A 254 -8.84 19.84 -9.32
CA VAL A 254 -9.17 20.19 -10.70
C VAL A 254 -7.96 19.91 -11.59
N ALA A 255 -8.09 18.95 -12.50
CA ALA A 255 -7.04 18.55 -13.41
C ALA A 255 -6.53 19.72 -14.27
N ALA A 256 -5.21 19.78 -14.51
CA ALA A 256 -4.70 20.59 -15.60
C ALA A 256 -5.07 19.91 -16.94
N PRO A 257 -5.44 20.68 -17.99
CA PRO A 257 -5.63 20.12 -19.33
C PRO A 257 -4.37 19.37 -19.78
N ARG A 258 -4.56 18.22 -20.45
CA ARG A 258 -3.45 17.41 -21.00
C ARG A 258 -2.47 18.29 -21.80
N GLY A 259 -1.18 18.15 -21.52
CA GLY A 259 -0.10 18.80 -22.29
C GLY A 259 0.49 20.08 -21.68
N ARG A 260 0.15 20.44 -20.44
CA ARG A 260 0.90 21.47 -19.67
C ARG A 260 1.43 20.88 -18.38
N VAL A 261 2.71 21.11 -18.09
CA VAL A 261 3.31 20.91 -16.76
C VAL A 261 2.45 21.68 -15.76
N ALA A 262 1.89 20.99 -14.76
CA ALA A 262 1.16 21.65 -13.70
C ALA A 262 2.10 22.65 -13.00
N PRO A 263 1.67 23.89 -12.73
CA PRO A 263 2.52 24.83 -12.01
C PRO A 263 2.86 24.26 -10.62
N ALA A 264 4.08 24.52 -10.15
CA ALA A 264 4.64 24.11 -8.86
C ALA A 264 3.81 24.54 -7.62
N SER A 265 2.67 25.22 -7.80
CA SER A 265 1.79 25.73 -6.76
C SER A 265 0.54 24.89 -6.50
N ARG A 266 0.39 23.71 -7.14
CA ARG A 266 -0.76 22.82 -6.88
C ARG A 266 -0.33 21.63 -6.02
N GLN A 267 -0.72 21.68 -4.75
CA GLN A 267 -0.55 20.57 -3.80
C GLN A 267 -1.15 19.28 -4.37
N LEU A 268 -0.41 18.19 -4.23
CA LEU A 268 -0.86 16.85 -4.56
C LEU A 268 -2.06 16.47 -3.68
N PRO A 269 -3.24 16.14 -4.23
CA PRO A 269 -4.38 15.67 -3.44
C PRO A 269 -4.17 14.21 -3.02
N ASP A 270 -4.94 13.73 -2.04
CA ASP A 270 -4.99 12.31 -1.71
C ASP A 270 -5.36 11.52 -2.98
N SER A 271 -4.48 10.63 -3.42
CA SER A 271 -4.61 10.02 -4.75
C SER A 271 -4.01 8.64 -4.79
N VAL A 272 -4.46 7.84 -5.76
CA VAL A 272 -3.69 6.74 -6.30
C VAL A 272 -2.94 7.24 -7.53
N LEU A 273 -1.64 7.04 -7.55
CA LEU A 273 -0.75 7.39 -8.65
C LEU A 273 -0.46 6.15 -9.49
N ARG A 274 -0.33 6.34 -10.80
CA ARG A 274 0.35 5.39 -11.70
C ARG A 274 1.57 6.08 -12.29
N LEU A 275 2.74 5.55 -11.97
CA LEU A 275 4.02 6.01 -12.44
C LEU A 275 4.60 5.00 -13.44
N SER A 276 5.44 5.48 -14.35
CA SER A 276 6.26 4.64 -15.21
C SER A 276 7.71 5.09 -15.17
N GLN A 277 8.62 4.13 -15.23
CA GLN A 277 10.03 4.42 -15.35
C GLN A 277 10.41 4.63 -16.83
N TYR A 278 11.13 5.72 -17.11
CA TYR A 278 11.62 6.06 -18.45
C TYR A 278 13.13 5.84 -18.62
#